data_AF-F0EXM3-F1
#
_entry.id   AF-F0EXM3-F1
#
_cell.length_a   1.000
_cell.length_b   1.000
_cell.length_c   1.000
_cell.angle_alpha   90.00
_cell.angle_beta   90.00
_cell.angle_gamma   90.00
#
_symmetry.space_group_name_H-M   'P 1'
#
loop_
_entity.id
_entity.type
_entity.pdbx_description
1 polymer ?
#
loop_
_entity_poly.entity_id
_entity_poly.type
_entity_poly.pdbx_seq_one_letter_code
_entity_poly.pdbx_strand_id
1 'polypeptide(L)'
;MKTTAYAALICSAPLLAGCISVPEPTVLHMSELRNKDFGRYPDNYQAIIKRRLAETLIDPDSAKIAGFTPPRKYLRVYQDFKTQRLTYYPSYAVCVRINSKNSYGGYTGWQDHVYFIRNGEIMLGGDPLHIKCGSRQDFFLYVEPLANIEVRP
;
A
#
# COMPACT_ATOMS: atom_id res chain seq x y z
N MET A 1 10.83 -34.81 74.12
CA MET A 1 11.52 -34.15 72.97
C MET A 1 10.44 -33.73 71.98
N LYS A 2 10.37 -32.43 71.65
CA LYS A 2 9.27 -31.82 70.88
C LYS A 2 9.45 -32.08 69.39
N THR A 3 8.45 -32.64 68.72
CA THR A 3 8.39 -32.75 67.25
C THR A 3 7.61 -31.56 66.70
N THR A 4 8.30 -30.66 66.00
CA THR A 4 7.71 -29.53 65.28
C THR A 4 7.20 -30.00 63.92
N ALA A 5 5.89 -29.92 63.70
CA ALA A 5 5.27 -30.11 62.39
C ALA A 5 5.23 -28.75 61.67
N TYR A 6 5.92 -28.64 60.54
CA TYR A 6 5.78 -27.49 59.64
C TYR A 6 4.60 -27.73 58.70
N ALA A 7 3.51 -26.98 58.90
CA ALA A 7 2.40 -26.94 57.96
C ALA A 7 2.82 -26.14 56.71
N ALA A 8 2.94 -26.82 55.58
CA ALA A 8 3.20 -26.20 54.28
C ALA A 8 1.94 -25.48 53.79
N LEU A 9 1.95 -24.14 53.83
CA LEU A 9 0.91 -23.31 53.23
C LEU A 9 1.24 -23.10 51.75
N ILE A 10 0.75 -23.98 50.88
CA ILE A 10 0.86 -23.81 49.41
C ILE A 10 -0.28 -22.88 48.98
N CYS A 11 0.02 -21.58 48.86
CA CYS A 11 -0.86 -20.62 48.19
C CYS A 11 -0.88 -20.94 46.68
N SER A 12 -1.89 -21.68 46.24
CA SER A 12 -2.21 -21.86 44.83
C SER A 12 -2.80 -20.57 44.26
N ALA A 13 -1.96 -19.72 43.68
CA ALA A 13 -2.43 -18.60 42.87
C ALA A 13 -2.98 -19.14 41.54
N PRO A 14 -4.26 -18.94 41.21
CA PRO A 14 -4.76 -19.28 39.89
C PRO A 14 -4.10 -18.35 38.87
N LEU A 15 -3.27 -18.92 38.01
CA LEU A 15 -2.78 -18.26 36.80
C LEU A 15 -4.01 -17.85 36.00
N LEU A 16 -4.28 -16.54 35.93
CA LEU A 16 -5.22 -15.95 34.98
C LEU A 16 -4.74 -16.29 33.58
N ALA A 17 -5.16 -17.43 33.05
CA ALA A 17 -5.08 -17.74 31.63
C ALA A 17 -6.07 -16.81 30.92
N GLY A 18 -5.60 -15.61 30.57
CA GLY A 18 -6.33 -14.72 29.69
C GLY A 18 -6.40 -15.37 28.31
N CYS A 19 -7.57 -15.87 27.93
CA CYS A 19 -7.83 -16.27 26.56
C CYS A 19 -7.73 -15.03 25.67
N ILE A 20 -6.62 -14.87 24.95
CA ILE A 20 -6.52 -13.91 23.85
C ILE A 20 -7.44 -14.42 22.74
N SER A 21 -8.63 -13.84 22.61
CA SER A 21 -9.48 -14.04 21.45
C SER A 21 -8.91 -13.22 20.29
N VAL A 22 -8.11 -13.86 19.43
CA VAL A 22 -7.69 -13.25 18.16
C VAL A 22 -8.96 -13.09 17.30
N PRO A 23 -9.28 -11.88 16.81
CA PRO A 23 -10.44 -11.68 15.96
C PRO A 23 -10.30 -12.50 14.67
N GLU A 24 -11.39 -13.11 14.21
CA GLU A 24 -11.41 -13.77 12.92
C GLU A 24 -11.08 -12.77 11.79
N PRO A 25 -10.37 -13.21 10.73
CA PRO A 25 -10.02 -12.33 9.64
C PRO A 25 -11.26 -11.90 8.88
N THR A 26 -11.27 -10.65 8.41
CA THR A 26 -12.31 -10.20 7.49
C THR A 26 -12.08 -10.85 6.13
N VAL A 27 -13.06 -11.62 5.65
CA VAL A 27 -12.98 -12.30 4.36
C VAL A 27 -13.46 -11.37 3.25
N LEU A 28 -12.61 -11.14 2.25
CA LEU A 28 -12.92 -10.38 1.03
C LEU A 28 -12.78 -11.27 -0.20
N HIS A 29 -13.64 -11.08 -1.20
CA HIS A 29 -13.56 -11.82 -2.47
C HIS A 29 -12.87 -11.01 -3.55
N MET A 30 -11.99 -11.65 -4.34
CA MET A 30 -11.26 -11.01 -5.43
C MET A 30 -12.18 -10.38 -6.48
N SER A 31 -13.34 -11.00 -6.75
CA SER A 31 -14.35 -10.46 -7.65
C SER A 31 -14.90 -9.10 -7.17
N GLU A 32 -15.14 -8.95 -5.88
CA GLU A 32 -15.58 -7.69 -5.27
C GLU A 32 -14.49 -6.61 -5.37
N LEU A 33 -13.24 -6.98 -5.08
CA LEU A 33 -12.10 -6.07 -5.10
C LEU A 33 -11.81 -5.53 -6.51
N ARG A 34 -11.92 -6.38 -7.54
CA ARG A 34 -11.71 -5.99 -8.95
C ARG A 34 -12.80 -5.08 -9.50
N ASN A 35 -14.00 -5.15 -8.92
CA ASN A 35 -15.19 -4.41 -9.31
C ASN A 35 -15.42 -3.13 -8.50
N LYS A 36 -14.51 -2.78 -7.57
CA LYS A 36 -14.54 -1.46 -6.91
C LYS A 36 -14.51 -0.35 -7.96
N ASP A 37 -15.05 0.81 -7.60
CA ASP A 37 -14.98 2.01 -8.44
C ASP A 37 -13.55 2.60 -8.41
N PHE A 38 -12.82 2.45 -9.51
CA PHE A 38 -11.48 3.05 -9.71
C PHE A 38 -11.55 4.48 -10.25
N GLY A 39 -12.75 5.03 -10.42
CA GLY A 39 -12.97 6.29 -11.11
C GLY A 39 -12.83 6.17 -12.62
N ARG A 40 -12.78 7.32 -13.29
CA ARG A 40 -12.63 7.37 -14.75
C ARG A 40 -11.24 6.90 -15.16
N TYR A 41 -11.17 6.05 -16.20
CA TYR A 41 -9.92 5.67 -16.82
C TYR A 41 -9.16 6.92 -17.29
N PRO A 42 -7.88 7.11 -16.94
CA PRO A 42 -7.18 8.35 -17.20
C PRO A 42 -6.56 8.32 -18.61
N ASP A 43 -7.33 8.58 -19.66
CA ASP A 43 -6.84 8.56 -21.05
C ASP A 43 -5.67 9.54 -21.29
N ASN A 44 -5.65 10.65 -20.55
CA ASN A 44 -4.61 11.69 -20.62
C ASN A 44 -3.50 11.54 -19.56
N TYR A 45 -3.30 10.33 -19.01
CA TYR A 45 -2.36 10.05 -17.92
C TYR A 45 -0.93 10.60 -18.14
N GLN A 46 -0.41 10.54 -19.37
CA GLN A 46 0.94 11.05 -19.66
C GLN A 46 1.03 12.56 -19.43
N ALA A 47 -0.01 13.32 -19.80
CA ALA A 47 -0.04 14.77 -19.60
C ALA A 47 -0.16 15.12 -18.11
N ILE A 48 -0.99 14.38 -17.37
CA ILE A 48 -1.13 14.53 -15.91
C ILE A 48 0.22 14.33 -15.22
N ILE A 49 0.95 13.26 -15.57
CA ILE A 49 2.24 12.95 -14.94
C ILE A 49 3.32 13.93 -15.37
N LYS A 50 3.38 14.32 -16.66
CA LYS A 50 4.34 15.34 -17.13
C LYS A 50 4.16 16.68 -16.41
N ARG A 51 2.91 17.12 -16.20
CA ARG A 51 2.62 18.32 -15.40
C ARG A 51 3.17 18.17 -13.97
N ARG A 52 2.94 17.03 -13.33
CA ARG A 52 3.47 16.77 -11.99
C ARG A 52 4.99 16.75 -11.93
N LEU A 53 5.65 16.17 -12.94
CA LEU A 53 7.10 16.19 -13.04
C LEU A 53 7.63 17.62 -13.19
N ALA A 54 6.98 18.46 -13.99
CA ALA A 54 7.32 19.87 -14.13
C ALA A 54 7.23 20.65 -12.80
N GLU A 55 6.30 20.28 -11.92
CA GLU A 55 6.13 20.89 -10.59
C GLU A 55 7.12 20.36 -9.54
N THR A 56 7.70 19.18 -9.72
CA THR A 56 8.41 18.46 -8.64
C THR A 56 9.89 18.23 -8.88
N LEU A 57 10.34 18.23 -10.14
CA LEU A 57 11.75 18.08 -10.47
C LEU A 57 12.51 19.38 -10.25
N ILE A 58 13.79 19.25 -9.88
CA ILE A 58 14.70 20.39 -9.68
C ILE A 58 14.98 21.12 -11.00
N ASP A 59 15.20 20.36 -12.08
CA ASP A 59 15.42 20.85 -13.44
C ASP A 59 14.49 20.07 -14.39
N PRO A 60 13.21 20.47 -14.50
CA PRO A 60 12.21 19.71 -15.24
C PRO A 60 12.49 19.68 -16.74
N ASP A 61 13.06 20.75 -17.31
CA ASP A 61 13.37 20.85 -18.74
C ASP A 61 14.49 19.87 -19.16
N SER A 62 15.35 19.48 -18.22
CA SER A 62 16.40 18.47 -18.47
C SER A 62 15.91 17.02 -18.39
N ALA A 63 14.68 16.78 -17.92
CA ALA A 63 14.21 15.45 -17.61
C ALA A 63 14.02 14.60 -18.88
N LYS A 64 14.61 13.40 -18.88
CA LYS A 64 14.50 12.44 -19.98
C LYS A 64 13.50 11.36 -19.61
N ILE A 65 12.46 11.20 -20.42
CA ILE A 65 11.44 10.16 -20.22
C ILE A 65 11.60 9.10 -21.31
N ALA A 66 11.82 7.85 -20.91
CA ALA A 66 11.96 6.73 -21.83
C ALA A 66 10.61 6.06 -22.16
N GLY A 67 9.61 6.19 -21.29
CA GLY A 67 8.27 5.67 -21.56
C GLY A 67 7.35 5.64 -20.36
N PHE A 68 6.10 5.28 -20.63
CA PHE A 68 5.04 5.10 -19.65
C PHE A 68 4.40 3.72 -19.84
N THR A 69 4.02 3.04 -18.76
CA THR A 69 3.10 1.90 -18.85
C THR A 69 1.67 2.40 -19.09
N PRO A 70 0.76 1.58 -19.66
CA PRO A 70 -0.66 1.89 -19.60
C PRO A 70 -1.15 1.97 -18.14
N PRO A 71 -2.18 2.79 -17.84
CA PRO A 71 -2.86 2.78 -16.55
C PRO A 71 -3.41 1.39 -16.21
N ARG A 72 -3.07 0.89 -15.02
CA ARG A 72 -3.51 -0.42 -14.50
C ARG A 72 -4.22 -0.24 -13.17
N LYS A 73 -5.24 -1.06 -12.90
CA LYS A 73 -6.00 -0.93 -11.65
C LYS A 73 -5.07 -1.23 -10.46
N TYR A 74 -5.13 -0.38 -9.44
CA TYR A 74 -4.44 -0.53 -8.16
C TYR A 74 -5.43 -0.34 -7.02
N LEU A 75 -5.50 -1.31 -6.12
CA LEU A 75 -6.30 -1.25 -4.92
C LEU A 75 -5.41 -1.42 -3.70
N ARG A 76 -5.33 -0.39 -2.85
CA ARG A 76 -4.84 -0.54 -1.47
C ARG A 76 -6.02 -0.75 -0.54
N VAL A 77 -5.94 -1.79 0.28
CA VAL A 77 -6.88 -2.09 1.35
C VAL A 77 -6.14 -1.92 2.67
N TYR A 78 -6.65 -1.05 3.53
CA TYR A 78 -6.02 -0.73 4.80
C TYR A 78 -7.06 -0.57 5.90
N GLN A 79 -6.63 -0.68 7.15
CA GLN A 79 -7.48 -0.35 8.28
C GLN A 79 -7.24 1.11 8.67
N ASP A 80 -8.30 1.92 8.67
CA ASP A 80 -8.19 3.30 9.10
C ASP A 80 -7.94 3.34 10.61
N PHE A 81 -6.82 3.97 11.01
CA PHE A 81 -6.39 3.97 12.41
C PHE A 81 -7.39 4.67 13.36
N LYS A 82 -8.20 5.62 12.87
CA LYS A 82 -9.13 6.38 13.70
C LYS A 82 -10.44 5.62 13.91
N THR A 83 -10.97 5.03 12.85
CA THR A 83 -12.28 4.38 12.83
C THR A 83 -12.19 2.87 13.01
N GLN A 84 -10.99 2.29 12.88
CA GLN A 84 -10.72 0.85 12.89
C GLN A 84 -11.47 0.09 11.78
N ARG A 85 -12.01 0.81 10.78
CA ARG A 85 -12.75 0.23 9.65
C ARG A 85 -11.83 -0.03 8.48
N LEU A 86 -12.13 -1.08 7.73
CA LEU A 86 -11.51 -1.31 6.44
C LEU A 86 -11.84 -0.17 5.48
N THR A 87 -10.81 0.36 4.86
CA THR A 87 -10.86 1.45 3.90
C THR A 87 -10.17 1.02 2.62
N TYR A 88 -10.72 1.50 1.49
CA TYR A 88 -10.29 1.14 0.16
C TYR A 88 -9.77 2.38 -0.56
N TYR A 89 -8.62 2.22 -1.19
CA TYR A 89 -8.00 3.24 -2.03
C TYR A 89 -7.87 2.69 -3.45
N PRO A 90 -8.94 2.76 -4.27
CA PRO A 90 -8.88 2.36 -5.67
C PRO A 90 -8.35 3.52 -6.52
N SER A 91 -7.37 3.23 -7.37
CA SER A 91 -6.79 4.17 -8.34
C SER A 91 -6.16 3.42 -9.52
N TYR A 92 -5.65 4.15 -10.51
CA TYR A 92 -4.85 3.60 -11.59
C TYR A 92 -3.36 3.87 -11.35
N ALA A 93 -2.54 2.82 -11.32
CA ALA A 93 -1.09 2.93 -11.26
C ALA A 93 -0.48 3.05 -12.67
N VAL A 94 0.42 4.00 -12.83
CA VAL A 94 1.21 4.22 -14.04
C VAL A 94 2.68 4.29 -13.65
N CYS A 95 3.51 3.47 -14.28
CA CYS A 95 4.96 3.57 -14.16
C CYS A 95 5.54 4.49 -15.24
N VAL A 96 6.56 5.26 -14.86
CA VAL A 96 7.33 6.14 -15.76
C VAL A 96 8.80 5.86 -15.58
N ARG A 97 9.49 5.58 -16.69
CA ARG A 97 10.95 5.45 -16.73
C ARG A 97 11.56 6.82 -17.01
N ILE A 98 12.25 7.41 -16.03
CA ILE A 98 12.76 8.77 -16.11
C ILE A 98 14.21 8.85 -15.63
N ASN A 99 14.97 9.79 -16.19
CA ASN A 99 16.29 10.19 -15.71
C ASN A 99 16.32 11.71 -15.62
N SER A 100 16.56 12.23 -14.42
CA SER A 100 16.53 13.66 -14.11
C SER A 100 17.78 14.08 -13.34
N LYS A 101 18.06 15.38 -13.26
CA LYS A 101 19.19 15.89 -12.48
C LYS A 101 18.90 15.93 -10.99
N ASN A 102 19.96 15.77 -10.19
CA ASN A 102 19.98 16.09 -8.77
C ASN A 102 20.32 17.59 -8.54
N SER A 103 20.34 18.01 -7.27
CA SER A 103 20.66 19.38 -6.87
C SER A 103 22.08 19.85 -7.22
N TYR A 104 22.99 18.92 -7.55
CA TYR A 104 24.36 19.22 -7.97
C TYR A 104 24.51 19.31 -9.51
N GLY A 105 23.41 19.19 -10.26
CA GLY A 105 23.37 19.32 -11.72
C GLY A 105 23.70 18.04 -12.50
N GLY A 106 24.04 16.94 -11.81
CA GLY A 106 24.30 15.64 -12.43
C GLY A 106 23.03 14.79 -12.55
N TYR A 107 22.95 13.93 -13.58
CA TYR A 107 21.86 12.96 -13.73
C TYR A 107 21.89 11.88 -12.64
N THR A 108 20.73 11.51 -12.10
CA THR A 108 20.59 10.47 -11.07
C THR A 108 20.62 9.05 -11.64
N GLY A 109 20.54 8.92 -12.97
CA GLY A 109 20.39 7.64 -13.65
C GLY A 109 18.93 7.31 -13.92
N TRP A 110 18.71 6.24 -14.70
CA TRP A 110 17.37 5.83 -15.09
C TRP A 110 16.64 5.12 -13.94
N GLN A 111 15.47 5.65 -13.57
CA GLN A 111 14.65 5.19 -12.45
C GLN A 111 13.20 4.99 -12.88
N ASP A 112 12.52 4.03 -12.22
CA ASP A 112 11.08 3.83 -12.38
C ASP A 112 10.35 4.57 -11.26
N HIS A 113 9.41 5.43 -11.63
CA HIS A 113 8.52 6.12 -10.70
C HIS A 113 7.09 5.67 -10.94
N VAL A 114 6.33 5.50 -9.86
CA VAL A 114 4.93 5.09 -9.93
C VAL A 114 4.03 6.25 -9.52
N TYR A 115 3.04 6.54 -10.35
CA TYR A 115 2.01 7.53 -10.08
C TYR A 115 0.65 6.85 -9.98
N PHE A 116 -0.14 7.26 -8.99
CA PHE A 116 -1.50 6.79 -8.78
C PHE A 116 -2.46 7.88 -9.23
N ILE A 117 -3.39 7.55 -10.12
CA ILE A 117 -4.32 8.51 -10.72
C ILE A 117 -5.75 8.06 -10.45
N ARG A 118 -6.62 8.98 -10.03
CA ARG A 118 -8.06 8.77 -9.98
C ARG A 118 -8.76 10.03 -10.43
N ASN A 119 -9.77 9.89 -11.30
CA ASN A 119 -10.58 11.01 -11.78
C ASN A 119 -9.75 12.19 -12.34
N GLY A 120 -8.62 11.89 -12.99
CA GLY A 120 -7.75 12.91 -13.61
C GLY A 120 -6.74 13.56 -12.64
N GLU A 121 -6.71 13.15 -11.39
CA GLU A 121 -5.84 13.72 -10.35
C GLU A 121 -4.81 12.69 -9.87
N ILE A 122 -3.60 13.17 -9.55
CA ILE A 122 -2.59 12.34 -8.89
C ILE A 122 -2.96 12.24 -7.43
N MET A 123 -3.13 11.02 -6.97
CA MET A 123 -3.48 10.74 -5.61
C MET A 123 -2.25 10.51 -4.73
N LEU A 124 -2.30 11.00 -3.49
CA LEU A 124 -1.29 10.76 -2.47
C LEU A 124 -1.69 9.55 -1.62
N GLY A 125 -0.75 8.64 -1.35
CA GLY A 125 -0.96 7.49 -0.48
C GLY A 125 -1.09 6.13 -1.17
N GLY A 126 -0.76 6.01 -2.44
CA GLY A 126 -0.44 4.68 -2.99
C GLY A 126 0.93 4.20 -2.51
N ASP A 127 1.14 2.88 -2.47
CA ASP A 127 2.42 2.28 -2.14
C ASP A 127 3.15 1.84 -3.42
N PRO A 128 4.17 2.59 -3.86
CA PRO A 128 4.91 2.30 -5.09
C PRO A 128 5.78 1.05 -4.99
N LEU A 129 6.18 0.62 -3.78
CA LEU A 129 7.12 -0.49 -3.59
C LEU A 129 6.56 -1.84 -4.04
N HIS A 130 5.24 -1.97 -4.05
CA HIS A 130 4.54 -3.20 -4.44
C HIS A 130 4.19 -3.24 -5.94
N ILE A 131 4.54 -2.21 -6.71
CA ILE A 131 4.24 -2.13 -8.14
C ILE A 131 5.46 -2.54 -8.96
N LYS A 132 5.38 -3.71 -9.60
CA LYS A 132 6.40 -4.17 -10.54
C LYS A 132 6.12 -3.59 -11.92
N CYS A 133 6.86 -2.56 -12.31
CA CYS A 133 6.62 -1.85 -13.57
C CYS A 133 6.66 -2.74 -14.82
N GLY A 134 7.58 -3.71 -14.87
CA GLY A 134 7.66 -4.71 -15.95
C GLY A 134 6.65 -5.86 -15.90
N SER A 135 5.77 -5.91 -14.88
CA SER A 135 4.74 -6.95 -14.77
C SER A 135 3.70 -6.85 -15.88
N ARG A 136 3.13 -7.98 -16.31
CA ARG A 136 1.96 -8.04 -17.21
C ARG A 136 0.61 -8.05 -16.49
N GLN A 137 0.61 -7.98 -15.15
CA GLN A 137 -0.61 -7.91 -14.36
C GLN A 137 -1.41 -6.66 -14.72
N ASP A 138 -2.73 -6.79 -14.76
CA ASP A 138 -3.72 -5.75 -15.05
C ASP A 138 -4.31 -5.12 -13.78
N PHE A 139 -4.18 -5.84 -12.66
CA PHE A 139 -4.69 -5.48 -11.34
C PHE A 139 -3.63 -5.72 -10.27
N PHE A 140 -3.31 -4.67 -9.52
CA PHE A 140 -2.45 -4.72 -8.35
C PHE A 140 -3.29 -4.59 -7.09
N LEU A 141 -3.21 -5.59 -6.22
CA LEU A 141 -3.82 -5.57 -4.90
C LEU A 141 -2.72 -5.45 -3.86
N TYR A 142 -2.82 -4.44 -3.02
CA TYR A 142 -2.01 -4.28 -1.83
C TYR A 142 -2.92 -4.30 -0.61
N VAL A 143 -2.74 -5.30 0.26
CA VAL A 143 -3.44 -5.39 1.54
C VAL A 143 -2.44 -5.08 2.64
N GLU A 144 -2.75 -4.12 3.49
CA GLU A 144 -1.86 -3.78 4.59
C GLU A 144 -1.74 -4.92 5.59
N PRO A 145 -0.52 -5.24 6.06
CA PRO A 145 -0.29 -6.36 6.97
C PRO A 145 -1.13 -6.32 8.25
N LEU A 146 -1.45 -5.12 8.74
CA LEU A 146 -2.17 -4.94 10.01
C LEU A 146 -3.69 -5.11 9.90
N ALA A 147 -4.25 -5.26 8.70
CA ALA A 147 -5.70 -5.19 8.50
C ALA A 147 -6.46 -6.49 8.82
N ASN A 148 -5.79 -7.58 9.24
CA ASN A 148 -6.38 -8.92 9.51
C ASN A 148 -7.41 -9.35 8.44
N ILE A 149 -6.98 -9.41 7.17
CA ILE A 149 -7.84 -9.71 6.02
C ILE A 149 -7.41 -11.02 5.37
N GLU A 150 -8.38 -11.86 5.03
CA GLU A 150 -8.20 -13.00 4.15
C GLU A 150 -8.84 -12.68 2.78
N VAL A 151 -8.08 -12.83 1.69
CA VAL A 151 -8.58 -12.61 0.34
C VAL A 151 -8.79 -13.95 -0.36
N ARG A 152 -10.03 -14.24 -0.75
CA ARG A 152 -10.42 -15.45 -1.45
C ARG A 152 -10.64 -15.21 -2.94
N PRO A 153 -10.43 -16.22 -3.80
CA PRO A 153 -10.74 -16.14 -5.22
C PRO A 153 -12.17 -15.66 -5.51
#